data_AF-J4V9M8-F1
#
_entry.id   AF-J4V9M8-F1
#
_cell.length_a   1.000
_cell.length_b   1.000
_cell.length_c   1.000
_cell.angle_alpha   90.00
_cell.angle_beta   90.00
_cell.angle_gamma   90.00
#
_symmetry.space_group_name_H-M   'P 1'
#
loop_
_entity.id
_entity.type
_entity.pdbx_description
1 polymer ?
#
loop_
_entity_poly.entity_id
_entity_poly.type
_entity_poly.pdbx_seq_one_letter_code
_entity_poly.pdbx_strand_id
1 'polypeptide(L)'
;MFATKGKVGAKQIIPESWIDDILNNGDERAWNSGNFYELYDKKPIHYRSKWYVEHGKNPMIFGLGVFGQNLFVEPNSDLVIAKFSSQPLPLDENFNRLTHKGVDKLRDMLR
;
A
#
# COMPACT_ATOMS: atom_id res chain seq x y z
N MET A 1 -1.35 5.20 -11.82
CA MET A 1 -1.54 6.29 -10.83
C MET A 1 -0.24 6.52 -10.06
N PHE A 2 0.11 5.72 -9.05
CA PHE A 2 1.36 5.95 -8.30
C PHE A 2 2.63 5.72 -9.13
N ALA A 3 2.75 4.57 -9.80
CA ALA A 3 3.92 4.25 -10.64
C ALA A 3 4.20 5.28 -11.75
N THR A 4 3.14 5.89 -12.29
CA THR A 4 3.21 6.85 -13.39
C THR A 4 3.00 8.31 -12.96
N LYS A 5 3.00 8.59 -11.65
CA LYS A 5 2.72 9.93 -11.09
C LYS A 5 1.45 10.59 -11.66
N GLY A 6 0.39 9.81 -11.84
CA GLY A 6 -0.92 10.26 -12.30
C GLY A 6 -1.10 10.33 -13.83
N LYS A 7 -0.10 9.92 -14.62
CA LYS A 7 -0.18 9.88 -16.09
C LYS A 7 -0.75 8.57 -16.64
N VAL A 8 -1.41 8.67 -17.79
CA VAL A 8 -1.74 7.56 -18.70
C VAL A 8 -1.23 7.94 -20.09
N GLY A 9 -0.17 7.27 -20.55
CA GLY A 9 0.59 7.72 -21.70
C GLY A 9 1.13 9.14 -21.47
N ALA A 10 0.90 10.04 -22.43
CA ALA A 10 1.30 11.45 -22.34
C ALA A 10 0.33 12.33 -21.53
N LYS A 11 -0.87 11.83 -21.17
CA LYS A 11 -1.92 12.64 -20.55
C LYS A 11 -1.85 12.59 -19.02
N GLN A 12 -1.86 13.75 -18.36
CA GLN A 12 -2.04 13.86 -16.91
C GLN A 12 -3.53 13.66 -16.58
N ILE A 13 -3.86 12.59 -15.87
CA ILE A 13 -5.25 12.29 -15.45
C ILE A 13 -5.49 12.74 -14.01
N ILE A 14 -4.52 12.47 -13.13
CA ILE A 14 -4.54 12.85 -11.71
C ILE A 14 -3.37 13.79 -11.47
N PRO A 15 -3.50 14.96 -10.80
CA PRO A 15 -2.37 15.84 -10.53
C PRO A 15 -1.22 15.13 -9.81
N GLU A 16 0.04 15.39 -10.22
CA GLU A 16 1.22 14.84 -9.52
C GLU A 16 1.23 15.28 -8.05
N SER A 17 0.79 16.51 -7.76
CA SER A 17 0.65 17.01 -6.38
C SER A 17 -0.31 16.21 -5.50
N TRP A 18 -1.32 15.54 -6.06
CA TRP A 18 -2.17 14.63 -5.28
C TRP A 18 -1.43 13.34 -4.92
N ILE A 19 -0.54 12.88 -5.79
CA ILE A 19 0.31 11.73 -5.50
C ILE A 19 1.29 12.09 -4.38
N ASP A 20 1.94 13.25 -4.48
CA ASP A 20 2.86 13.74 -3.46
C ASP A 20 2.18 13.95 -2.10
N ASP A 21 0.95 14.48 -2.09
CA ASP A 21 0.14 14.63 -0.87
C ASP A 21 -0.19 13.28 -0.23
N ILE A 22 -0.58 12.28 -1.03
CA ILE A 22 -0.84 10.93 -0.52
C ILE A 22 0.41 10.30 0.05
N LEU A 23 1.59 10.51 -0.54
CA LEU A 23 2.83 9.88 -0.10
C LEU A 23 3.43 10.50 1.15
N ASN A 24 3.23 11.80 1.37
CA ASN A 24 4.04 12.56 2.34
C ASN A 24 3.22 13.28 3.42
N ASN A 25 1.91 13.46 3.25
CA ASN A 25 1.09 14.30 4.14
C ASN A 25 0.03 13.51 4.93
N GLY A 26 0.30 12.25 5.27
CA GLY A 26 -0.53 11.49 6.21
C GLY A 26 -0.10 11.67 7.67
N ASP A 27 -0.99 11.29 8.59
CA ASP A 27 -0.73 11.35 10.03
C ASP A 27 -0.36 9.97 10.58
N GLU A 28 0.92 9.75 10.83
CA GLU A 28 1.43 8.53 11.46
C GLU A 28 0.91 8.33 12.89
N ARG A 29 0.64 9.42 13.64
CA ARG A 29 0.12 9.29 15.01
C ARG A 29 -1.31 8.79 14.99
N ALA A 30 -2.12 9.28 14.06
CA ALA A 30 -3.47 8.77 13.83
C ALA A 30 -3.44 7.26 13.54
N TRP A 31 -2.51 6.82 12.68
CA TRP A 31 -2.30 5.39 12.40
C TRP A 31 -1.89 4.60 13.64
N ASN A 32 -0.86 5.06 14.37
CA ASN A 32 -0.32 4.37 15.55
C ASN A 32 -1.35 4.24 16.68
N SER A 33 -2.32 5.15 16.75
CA SER A 33 -3.45 5.09 17.69
C SER A 33 -4.64 4.25 17.21
N GLY A 34 -4.59 3.76 15.97
CA GLY A 34 -5.66 3.02 15.32
C GLY A 34 -5.62 1.51 15.59
N ASN A 35 -6.75 0.85 15.36
CA ASN A 35 -6.91 -0.59 15.53
C ASN A 35 -6.07 -1.45 14.56
N PHE A 36 -5.58 -0.87 13.47
CA PHE A 36 -4.77 -1.58 12.48
C PHE A 36 -3.27 -1.57 12.81
N TYR A 37 -2.83 -0.75 13.77
CA TYR A 37 -1.41 -0.65 14.11
C TYR A 37 -0.83 -2.00 14.55
N GLU A 38 -1.54 -2.72 15.41
CA GLU A 38 -1.14 -4.06 15.86
C GLU A 38 -1.28 -5.11 14.74
N LEU A 39 -2.34 -5.02 13.90
CA LEU A 39 -2.57 -5.94 12.77
C LEU A 39 -1.42 -5.90 11.74
N TYR A 40 -0.76 -4.75 11.62
CA TYR A 40 0.35 -4.52 10.71
C TYR A 40 1.72 -4.59 11.39
N ASP A 41 1.85 -5.35 12.48
CA ASP A 41 3.12 -5.56 13.19
C ASP A 41 3.82 -4.24 13.56
N LYS A 42 3.03 -3.20 13.90
CA LYS A 42 3.52 -1.86 14.27
C LYS A 42 4.33 -1.15 13.18
N LYS A 43 4.10 -1.52 11.91
CA LYS A 43 4.75 -0.89 10.75
C LYS A 43 4.46 0.63 10.70
N PRO A 44 5.46 1.43 10.28
CA PRO A 44 5.29 2.87 10.12
C PRO A 44 4.43 3.12 8.87
N ILE A 45 3.13 3.26 9.07
CA ILE A 45 2.16 3.48 8.00
C ILE A 45 1.38 4.76 8.30
N HIS A 46 0.89 5.42 7.27
CA HIS A 46 -0.23 6.34 7.41
C HIS A 46 -1.34 5.99 6.43
N TYR A 47 -2.53 6.57 6.66
CA TYR A 47 -3.64 6.47 5.73
C TYR A 47 -4.03 7.85 5.21
N ARG A 48 -4.08 8.02 3.88
CA ARG A 48 -4.41 9.30 3.24
C ARG A 48 -5.17 9.06 1.94
N SER A 49 -6.27 9.79 1.73
CA SER A 49 -7.08 9.75 0.49
C SER A 49 -7.45 8.35 0.01
N LYS A 50 -7.81 7.47 0.96
CA LYS A 50 -8.19 6.08 0.74
C LYS A 50 -7.07 5.07 0.50
N TRP A 51 -5.81 5.45 0.71
CA TRP A 51 -4.64 4.59 0.55
C TRP A 51 -3.86 4.43 1.85
N TYR A 52 -3.29 3.24 2.05
CA TYR A 52 -2.28 2.98 3.08
C TYR A 52 -0.91 3.20 2.46
N VAL A 53 -0.01 3.85 3.20
CA VAL A 53 1.36 4.10 2.76
C VAL A 53 2.31 3.65 3.87
N GLU A 54 3.07 2.59 3.61
CA GLU A 54 4.17 2.14 4.47
C GLU A 54 5.43 2.92 4.14
N HIS A 55 5.97 3.62 5.13
CA HIS A 55 7.15 4.45 5.02
C HIS A 55 8.44 3.62 4.89
N GLY A 56 9.45 4.22 4.28
CA GLY A 56 10.79 3.65 4.17
C GLY A 56 11.53 4.18 2.94
N LYS A 57 12.74 3.67 2.69
CA LYS A 57 13.53 4.01 1.50
C LYS A 57 12.77 3.73 0.20
N ASN A 58 11.98 2.66 0.20
CA ASN A 58 11.07 2.31 -0.88
C ASN A 58 9.65 2.26 -0.30
N PRO A 59 8.88 3.36 -0.39
CA PRO A 59 7.54 3.39 0.18
C PRO A 59 6.63 2.40 -0.56
N MET A 60 5.83 1.67 0.20
CA MET A 60 4.81 0.77 -0.35
C MET A 60 3.44 1.42 -0.18
N ILE A 61 2.76 1.64 -1.29
CA ILE A 61 1.39 2.15 -1.31
C ILE A 61 0.46 1.00 -1.58
N PHE A 62 -0.57 0.83 -0.77
CA PHE A 62 -1.48 -0.28 -0.96
C PHE A 62 -2.92 0.01 -0.61
N GLY A 63 -3.79 -0.78 -1.23
CA GLY A 63 -5.20 -0.90 -0.88
C GLY A 63 -5.47 -2.27 -0.27
N LEU A 64 -6.34 -2.28 0.74
CA LEU A 64 -6.86 -3.48 1.39
C LEU A 64 -8.37 -3.57 1.15
N GLY A 65 -8.83 -4.73 0.69
CA GLY A 65 -10.23 -5.10 0.64
C GLY A 65 -10.49 -6.40 1.40
N VAL A 66 -11.68 -6.51 1.98
CA VAL A 66 -12.10 -7.70 2.71
C VAL A 66 -12.04 -8.96 1.84
N PHE A 67 -11.93 -10.12 2.46
CA PHE A 67 -11.78 -11.43 1.81
C PHE A 67 -10.48 -11.57 0.99
N GLY A 68 -9.48 -10.72 1.27
CA GLY A 68 -8.11 -10.85 0.78
C GLY A 68 -7.77 -10.08 -0.50
N GLN A 69 -8.53 -9.04 -0.85
CA GLN A 69 -8.24 -8.21 -2.03
C GLN A 69 -7.13 -7.23 -1.70
N ASN A 70 -6.14 -7.11 -2.57
CA ASN A 70 -5.06 -6.15 -2.39
C ASN A 70 -4.59 -5.58 -3.73
N LEU A 71 -4.13 -4.33 -3.67
CA LEU A 71 -3.34 -3.71 -4.72
C LEU A 71 -2.12 -3.07 -4.06
N PHE A 72 -0.93 -3.54 -4.38
CA PHE A 72 0.34 -3.03 -3.88
C PHE A 72 1.07 -2.30 -4.99
N VAL A 73 1.69 -1.18 -4.68
CA VAL A 73 2.47 -0.37 -5.60
C VAL A 73 3.74 0.13 -4.92
N GLU A 74 4.90 -0.19 -5.49
CA GLU A 74 6.20 0.38 -5.11
C GLU A 74 6.74 1.19 -6.31
N PRO A 75 6.53 2.52 -6.34
CA PRO A 75 6.85 3.34 -7.51
C PRO A 75 8.32 3.34 -7.90
N ASN A 76 9.23 3.24 -6.92
CA ASN A 76 10.68 3.29 -7.15
C ASN A 76 11.20 2.10 -7.97
N SER A 77 10.51 0.96 -7.91
CA SER A 77 10.91 -0.29 -8.57
C SER A 77 9.97 -0.64 -9.73
N ASP A 78 9.09 0.29 -10.13
CA ASP A 78 8.01 0.08 -11.12
C ASP A 78 7.20 -1.21 -10.88
N LEU A 79 6.98 -1.56 -9.59
CA LEU A 79 6.29 -2.78 -9.19
C LEU A 79 4.82 -2.49 -8.87
N VAL A 80 3.93 -3.26 -9.49
CA VAL A 80 2.51 -3.32 -9.14
C VAL A 80 2.09 -4.78 -8.96
N ILE A 81 1.47 -5.09 -7.82
CA ILE A 81 0.92 -6.42 -7.53
C ILE A 81 -0.58 -6.28 -7.27
N ALA A 82 -1.39 -6.88 -8.15
CA ALA A 82 -2.83 -7.02 -7.94
C ALA A 82 -3.12 -8.45 -7.44
N LYS A 83 -3.78 -8.56 -6.29
CA LYS A 83 -4.18 -9.85 -5.71
C LYS A 83 -5.67 -9.87 -5.45
N PHE A 84 -6.35 -10.83 -6.09
CA PHE A 84 -7.75 -11.15 -5.85
C PHE A 84 -7.83 -12.43 -5.03
N SER A 85 -8.81 -12.52 -4.15
CA SER A 85 -9.00 -13.69 -3.28
C SER A 85 -10.46 -13.82 -2.85
N SER A 86 -10.79 -14.97 -2.28
CA SER A 86 -12.10 -15.24 -1.67
C SER A 86 -11.88 -15.94 -0.33
N GLN A 87 -11.14 -15.29 0.57
CA GLN A 87 -10.80 -15.87 1.87
C GLN A 87 -12.07 -16.14 2.71
N PRO A 88 -12.05 -17.12 3.62
CA PRO A 88 -13.24 -17.48 4.40
C PRO A 88 -13.74 -16.36 5.32
N LEU A 89 -12.81 -15.57 5.89
CA LEU A 89 -13.13 -14.45 6.78
C LEU A 89 -12.92 -13.11 6.06
N PRO A 90 -13.70 -12.07 6.40
CA PRO A 90 -13.55 -10.75 5.78
C PRO A 90 -12.19 -10.13 6.07
N LEU A 91 -11.65 -10.33 7.27
CA LEU A 91 -10.30 -9.96 7.65
C LEU A 91 -9.70 -11.12 8.44
N ASP A 92 -8.67 -11.75 7.89
CA ASP A 92 -7.93 -12.85 8.53
C ASP A 92 -6.48 -12.41 8.71
N GLU A 93 -6.03 -12.31 9.96
CA GLU A 93 -4.68 -11.85 10.31
C GLU A 93 -3.59 -12.76 9.71
N ASN A 94 -3.80 -14.07 9.73
CA ASN A 94 -2.79 -15.01 9.22
C ASN A 94 -2.62 -14.88 7.72
N PHE A 95 -3.73 -14.79 6.97
CA PHE A 95 -3.66 -14.60 5.53
C PHE A 95 -3.17 -13.21 5.13
N ASN A 96 -3.52 -12.17 5.89
CA ASN A 96 -2.99 -10.82 5.69
C ASN A 96 -1.47 -10.83 5.86
N ARG A 97 -0.97 -11.38 6.99
CA ARG A 97 0.47 -11.49 7.25
C ARG A 97 1.20 -12.33 6.20
N LEU A 98 0.61 -13.44 5.76
CA LEU A 98 1.19 -14.25 4.68
C LEU A 98 1.28 -13.48 3.36
N THR A 99 0.23 -12.72 3.02
CA THR A 99 0.21 -11.87 1.82
C THR A 99 1.32 -10.84 1.88
N HIS A 100 1.45 -10.09 2.99
CA HIS A 100 2.49 -9.08 3.16
C HIS A 100 3.90 -9.68 3.11
N LYS A 101 4.14 -10.85 3.74
CA LYS A 101 5.43 -11.55 3.64
C LYS A 101 5.78 -11.93 2.20
N GLY A 102 4.81 -12.41 1.43
CA GLY A 102 5.01 -12.74 0.01
C GLY A 102 5.36 -11.50 -0.81
N VAL A 103 4.64 -10.39 -0.59
CA VAL A 103 4.93 -9.11 -1.24
C VAL A 103 6.33 -8.62 -0.89
N ASP A 104 6.72 -8.66 0.38
CA ASP A 104 8.07 -8.25 0.80
C ASP A 104 9.16 -9.10 0.12
N LYS A 105 8.94 -10.40 -0.06
CA LYS A 105 9.86 -11.25 -0.83
C LYS A 105 9.94 -10.90 -2.31
N LEU A 106 8.82 -10.56 -2.95
CA LEU A 106 8.84 -10.09 -4.34
C LEU A 106 9.58 -8.76 -4.47
N ARG A 107 9.43 -7.85 -3.50
CA ARG A 107 10.16 -6.57 -3.47
C ARG A 107 11.66 -6.78 -3.32
N ASP A 108 12.09 -7.71 -2.46
CA ASP A 108 13.51 -8.01 -2.26
C ASP A 108 14.20 -8.53 -3.53
N MET A 109 13.46 -9.18 -4.43
CA MET A 109 14.00 -9.68 -5.71
C MET A 109 14.27 -8.59 -6.75
N LEU A 110 13.73 -7.39 -6.56
CA LEU A 110 13.87 -6.25 -7.50
C LEU A 110 14.88 -5.21 -7.00
N ARG A 111 15.56 -5.48 -5.88
CA ARG A 111 16.54 -4.60 -5.25
C ARG A 111 17.96 -4.99 -5.56
#